data_AF-A0A090WPV4-F1
#
_entry.id   AF-A0A090WPV4-F1
#
_cell.length_a   1.000
_cell.length_b   1.000
_cell.length_c   1.000
_cell.angle_alpha   90.00
_cell.angle_beta   90.00
_cell.angle_gamma   90.00
#
_symmetry.space_group_name_H-M   'P 1'
#
loop_
_entity.id
_entity.type
_entity.pdbx_description
1 polymer ?
#
loop_
_entity_poly.entity_id
_entity_poly.type
_entity_poly.pdbx_seq_one_letter_code
_entity_poly.pdbx_strand_id
1 'polypeptide(L)'
;MLGDLDNDGNKELAVGAFMSDDGKGAIWILSLDSTTYNVVSKTKITEGLNGFTDELVTDINPNGTFGANLGHAMCAPGDIDGDGIADLVTGANQQYEGWGGYVLYLNADKTVKSFDRINNTEGGFNLSLEAEGVFLVQFLMEVI
;
A
#
# COMPACT_ATOMS: atom_id res chain seq x y z
N MET A 1 -7.11 7.95 6.12
CA MET A 1 -7.19 7.31 7.45
C MET A 1 -7.80 5.95 7.27
N LEU A 2 -7.34 4.95 8.02
CA LEU A 2 -7.87 3.59 8.00
C LEU A 2 -9.05 3.40 8.97
N GLY A 3 -9.17 4.26 9.98
CA GLY A 3 -10.20 4.13 11.01
C GLY A 3 -9.57 3.72 12.34
N ASP A 4 -10.32 3.05 13.20
CA ASP A 4 -9.82 2.42 14.43
C ASP A 4 -9.73 0.90 14.13
N LEU A 5 -8.52 0.42 13.82
CA LEU A 5 -8.30 -0.94 13.35
C LEU A 5 -8.30 -1.97 14.48
N ASP A 6 -7.80 -1.60 15.66
CA ASP A 6 -7.67 -2.50 16.82
C ASP A 6 -8.73 -2.29 17.91
N ASN A 7 -9.67 -1.36 17.72
CA ASN A 7 -10.69 -0.97 18.69
C ASN A 7 -10.08 -0.44 20.00
N ASP A 8 -8.91 0.18 19.95
CA ASP A 8 -8.27 0.81 21.11
C ASP A 8 -8.76 2.25 21.36
N GLY A 9 -9.58 2.78 20.45
CA GLY A 9 -10.14 4.13 20.49
C GLY A 9 -9.26 5.20 19.82
N ASN A 10 -8.05 4.85 19.37
CA ASN A 10 -7.18 5.66 18.54
C ASN A 10 -7.49 5.43 17.06
N LYS A 11 -7.00 6.34 16.21
CA LYS A 11 -7.18 6.19 14.76
C LYS A 11 -5.87 5.86 14.08
N GLU A 12 -5.93 4.96 13.12
CA GLU A 12 -4.82 4.57 12.26
C GLU A 12 -4.76 5.39 10.97
N LEU A 13 -3.54 5.78 10.64
CA LEU A 13 -3.19 6.49 9.41
C LEU A 13 -2.08 5.74 8.67
N ALA A 14 -2.35 5.35 7.42
CA ALA A 14 -1.31 4.90 6.50
C ALA A 14 -0.54 6.10 5.92
N VAL A 15 0.79 6.02 5.94
CA VAL A 15 1.72 7.02 5.41
C VAL A 15 2.76 6.34 4.53
N GLY A 16 2.90 6.83 3.30
CA GLY A 16 3.87 6.31 2.34
C GLY A 16 5.27 6.87 2.57
N ALA A 17 6.28 6.01 2.47
CA ALA A 17 7.70 6.35 2.46
C ALA A 17 8.34 5.72 1.21
N PHE A 18 7.80 6.04 0.04
CA PHE A 18 8.05 5.28 -1.19
C PHE A 18 9.50 5.23 -1.68
N MET A 19 10.36 6.19 -1.31
CA MET A 19 11.79 6.13 -1.64
C MET A 19 12.66 5.50 -0.53
N SER A 20 12.07 4.99 0.56
CA SER A 20 12.83 4.32 1.61
C SER A 20 13.33 2.94 1.17
N ASP A 21 14.21 2.35 1.99
CA ASP A 21 14.69 0.97 1.79
C ASP A 21 15.28 0.76 0.38
N ASP A 22 16.18 1.67 -0.01
CA ASP A 22 16.83 1.68 -1.33
C ASP A 22 15.82 1.65 -2.49
N GLY A 23 14.79 2.51 -2.41
CA GLY A 23 13.78 2.66 -3.47
C GLY A 23 12.71 1.58 -3.49
N LYS A 24 12.79 0.54 -2.64
CA LYS A 24 11.70 -0.43 -2.48
C LYS A 24 10.43 0.26 -2.00
N GLY A 25 10.59 1.23 -1.10
CA GLY A 25 9.51 1.93 -0.45
C GLY A 25 8.94 1.17 0.74
N ALA A 26 8.16 1.90 1.53
CA ALA A 26 7.49 1.36 2.70
C ALA A 26 6.18 2.10 2.96
N ILE A 27 5.33 1.46 3.75
CA ILE A 27 4.12 2.03 4.32
C ILE A 27 4.27 2.01 5.84
N TRP A 28 3.94 3.11 6.49
CA TRP A 28 3.82 3.19 7.93
C TRP A 28 2.35 3.28 8.31
N ILE A 29 1.88 2.38 9.17
CA ILE A 29 0.59 2.54 9.85
C ILE A 29 0.88 3.17 11.20
N LEU A 30 0.40 4.39 11.41
CA LEU A 30 0.56 5.17 12.63
C LEU A 30 -0.74 5.14 13.43
N SER A 31 -0.69 4.72 14.69
CA SER A 31 -1.80 4.96 15.62
C SER A 31 -1.66 6.36 16.20
N LEU A 32 -2.73 7.13 16.09
CA LEU A 32 -2.80 8.52 16.54
C LEU A 32 -3.69 8.63 17.77
N ASP A 33 -3.15 9.18 18.85
CA ASP A 33 -3.91 9.50 20.05
C ASP A 33 -5.20 10.25 19.67
N SER A 34 -6.34 9.76 20.14
CA SER A 34 -7.66 10.22 19.69
C SER A 34 -7.99 11.67 20.03
N THR A 35 -7.22 12.30 20.94
CA THR A 35 -7.44 13.68 21.38
C THR A 35 -6.38 14.63 20.80
N THR A 36 -5.12 14.23 20.86
CA THR A 36 -3.96 15.07 20.53
C THR A 36 -3.41 14.83 19.13
N TYR A 37 -3.79 13.73 18.48
CA TYR A 37 -3.27 13.26 17.20
C TYR A 37 -1.75 13.02 17.18
N ASN A 38 -1.14 12.87 18.36
CA ASN A 38 0.25 12.44 18.47
C ASN A 38 0.38 10.97 18.10
N VAL A 39 1.49 10.60 17.44
CA VAL A 39 1.79 9.19 17.13
C VAL A 39 2.09 8.45 18.43
N VAL A 40 1.28 7.45 18.77
CA VAL A 40 1.43 6.62 19.97
C VAL A 40 2.06 5.25 19.66
N SER A 41 1.86 4.74 18.45
CA SER A 41 2.55 3.54 17.96
C SER A 41 2.68 3.57 16.44
N LYS A 42 3.55 2.70 15.89
CA LYS A 42 3.80 2.61 14.45
C LYS A 42 4.17 1.20 14.02
N THR A 43 3.62 0.77 12.88
CA THR A 43 3.96 -0.49 12.20
C THR A 43 4.52 -0.18 10.83
N LYS A 44 5.65 -0.79 10.45
CA LYS A 44 6.26 -0.64 9.13
C LYS A 44 5.92 -1.83 8.24
N ILE A 45 5.39 -1.59 7.06
CA ILE A 45 5.12 -2.59 6.04
C ILE A 45 6.08 -2.32 4.87
N THR A 46 6.94 -3.29 4.58
CA THR A 46 7.84 -3.34 3.42
C THR A 46 8.30 -4.79 3.26
N GLU A 47 9.11 -5.08 2.24
CA GLU A 47 9.60 -6.44 1.94
C GLU A 47 10.07 -7.18 3.21
N GLY A 48 9.49 -8.36 3.44
CA GLY A 48 9.85 -9.27 4.53
C GLY A 48 9.40 -8.83 5.92
N LEU A 49 8.65 -7.73 6.07
CA LEU A 49 8.21 -7.21 7.36
C LEU A 49 6.68 -7.24 7.51
N ASN A 50 6.24 -7.59 8.73
CA ASN A 50 4.84 -7.45 9.17
C ASN A 50 3.83 -8.02 8.18
N GLY A 51 4.12 -9.21 7.65
CA GLY A 51 3.22 -9.97 6.77
C GLY A 51 3.35 -9.65 5.27
N PHE A 52 4.06 -8.59 4.88
CA PHE A 52 4.33 -8.33 3.46
C PHE A 52 5.53 -9.14 2.98
N THR A 53 5.28 -10.20 2.24
CA THR A 53 6.28 -11.22 1.85
C THR A 53 6.64 -11.19 0.37
N ASP A 54 6.15 -10.21 -0.40
CA ASP A 54 6.55 -10.05 -1.80
C ASP A 54 7.94 -9.42 -1.92
N GLU A 55 8.64 -9.75 -3.00
CA GLU A 55 9.96 -9.22 -3.32
C GLU A 55 9.84 -7.93 -4.13
N LEU A 56 10.51 -6.87 -3.67
CA LEU A 56 10.48 -5.54 -4.28
C LEU A 56 11.78 -5.27 -5.03
N VAL A 57 11.65 -4.83 -6.29
CA VAL A 57 12.79 -4.52 -7.15
C VAL A 57 13.59 -3.34 -6.62
N THR A 58 14.90 -3.35 -6.87
CA THR A 58 15.86 -2.27 -6.55
C THR A 58 16.58 -1.75 -7.79
N ASP A 59 16.17 -2.16 -8.98
CA ASP A 59 16.86 -1.76 -10.21
C ASP A 59 16.39 -0.39 -10.72
N ILE A 60 17.09 0.12 -11.72
CA ILE A 60 16.64 1.30 -12.48
C ILE A 60 15.56 0.85 -13.45
N ASN A 61 14.41 1.50 -13.38
CA ASN A 61 13.27 1.23 -14.25
C ASN A 61 13.48 1.86 -15.64
N PRO A 62 12.79 1.39 -16.70
CA PRO A 62 12.92 1.93 -18.06
C PRO A 62 12.68 3.45 -18.16
N ASN A 63 11.84 4.01 -17.30
CA ASN A 63 11.55 5.44 -17.21
C ASN A 63 12.61 6.26 -16.43
N GLY A 64 13.71 5.62 -16.01
CA GLY A 64 14.81 6.24 -15.27
C GLY A 64 14.57 6.42 -13.77
N THR A 65 13.44 5.98 -13.24
CA THR A 65 13.22 5.91 -11.78
C THR A 65 13.94 4.71 -11.17
N PHE A 66 13.93 4.59 -9.84
CA PHE A 66 14.67 3.57 -9.11
C PHE A 66 13.77 2.84 -8.12
N GLY A 67 13.94 1.52 -8.03
CA GLY A 67 13.24 0.63 -7.10
C GLY A 67 11.74 0.50 -7.35
N ALA A 68 11.03 -0.19 -6.45
CA ALA A 68 9.60 -0.51 -6.57
C ALA A 68 8.63 0.63 -6.19
N ASN A 69 9.05 1.53 -5.30
CA ASN A 69 8.26 2.66 -4.80
C ASN A 69 6.93 2.28 -4.12
N LEU A 70 6.93 1.25 -3.28
CA LEU A 70 5.77 0.86 -2.45
C LEU A 70 5.28 2.03 -1.58
N GLY A 71 3.98 2.29 -1.58
CA GLY A 71 3.37 3.37 -0.81
C GLY A 71 3.41 4.73 -1.51
N HIS A 72 3.74 4.78 -2.80
CA HIS A 72 3.76 6.02 -3.59
C HIS A 72 2.37 6.69 -3.69
N ALA A 73 1.33 5.88 -3.84
CA ALA A 73 -0.07 6.32 -3.82
C ALA A 73 -0.90 5.28 -3.06
N MET A 74 -1.86 5.73 -2.26
CA MET A 74 -2.65 4.84 -1.39
C MET A 74 -4.09 5.30 -1.25
N CYS A 75 -4.98 4.34 -1.04
CA CYS A 75 -6.38 4.56 -0.71
C CYS A 75 -6.83 3.55 0.36
N ALA A 76 -7.70 3.98 1.27
CA ALA A 76 -8.35 3.12 2.28
C ALA A 76 -9.81 2.92 1.87
N PRO A 77 -10.13 1.89 1.07
CA PRO A 77 -11.48 1.65 0.55
C PRO A 77 -12.48 1.15 1.62
N GLY A 78 -12.00 0.86 2.82
CA GLY A 78 -12.77 0.16 3.85
C GLY A 78 -12.41 -1.33 3.84
N ASP A 79 -13.29 -2.14 4.41
CA ASP A 79 -13.17 -3.60 4.47
C ASP A 79 -13.57 -4.22 3.13
N ILE A 80 -12.61 -4.81 2.40
CA ILE A 80 -12.81 -5.44 1.10
C ILE A 80 -13.12 -6.93 1.26
N ASP A 81 -12.44 -7.63 2.18
CA ASP A 81 -12.60 -9.09 2.35
C ASP A 81 -13.76 -9.51 3.26
N GLY A 82 -14.40 -8.54 3.93
CA GLY A 82 -15.58 -8.72 4.76
C GLY A 82 -15.27 -9.23 6.17
N ASP A 83 -14.04 -9.07 6.65
CA ASP A 83 -13.62 -9.55 7.97
C ASP A 83 -13.83 -8.54 9.12
N GLY A 84 -14.28 -7.33 8.80
CA GLY A 84 -14.54 -6.24 9.74
C GLY A 84 -13.33 -5.33 9.98
N ILE A 85 -12.19 -5.54 9.33
CA ILE A 85 -10.99 -4.72 9.40
C ILE A 85 -10.83 -3.94 8.09
N ALA A 86 -10.47 -2.65 8.19
CA ALA A 86 -10.29 -1.85 6.99
C ALA A 86 -8.99 -2.22 6.26
N ASP A 87 -9.07 -2.31 4.93
CA ASP A 87 -7.96 -2.67 4.06
C ASP A 87 -7.28 -1.46 3.43
N LEU A 88 -6.15 -1.71 2.77
CA LEU A 88 -5.35 -0.68 2.12
C LEU A 88 -5.01 -1.06 0.68
N VAL A 89 -5.34 -0.19 -0.27
CA VAL A 89 -4.85 -0.29 -1.65
C VAL A 89 -3.64 0.63 -1.79
N THR A 90 -2.56 0.12 -2.38
CA THR A 90 -1.30 0.85 -2.53
C THR A 90 -0.67 0.61 -3.88
N GLY A 91 0.01 1.62 -4.41
CA GLY A 91 0.91 1.48 -5.55
C GLY A 91 2.32 1.08 -5.13
N ALA A 92 2.93 0.24 -5.93
CA ALA A 92 4.38 0.10 -6.08
C ALA A 92 4.68 0.36 -7.56
N ASN A 93 4.53 1.61 -7.95
CA ASN A 93 4.33 2.06 -9.34
C ASN A 93 5.51 1.81 -10.28
N GLN A 94 6.57 1.19 -9.77
CA GLN A 94 7.75 0.81 -10.54
C GLN A 94 8.06 -0.68 -10.43
N GLN A 95 7.38 -1.40 -9.54
CA GLN A 95 7.37 -2.85 -9.52
C GLN A 95 6.72 -3.38 -10.80
N TYR A 96 7.20 -4.54 -11.28
CA TYR A 96 6.69 -5.21 -12.47
C TYR A 96 6.63 -4.26 -13.68
N GLU A 97 7.77 -3.65 -14.04
CA GLU A 97 7.91 -2.75 -15.20
C GLU A 97 7.02 -1.50 -15.17
N GLY A 98 6.56 -1.09 -13.99
CA GLY A 98 5.78 0.15 -13.83
C GLY A 98 4.30 -0.06 -13.50
N TRP A 99 3.87 -1.30 -13.29
CA TRP A 99 2.45 -1.67 -13.17
C TRP A 99 2.02 -2.22 -11.82
N GLY A 100 2.94 -2.26 -10.84
CA GLY A 100 2.68 -2.85 -9.54
C GLY A 100 1.68 -2.06 -8.70
N GLY A 101 0.59 -2.72 -8.32
CA GLY A 101 -0.30 -2.32 -7.25
C GLY A 101 -0.58 -3.50 -6.32
N TYR A 102 -1.02 -3.19 -5.11
CA TYR A 102 -1.41 -4.19 -4.12
C TYR A 102 -2.73 -3.82 -3.47
N VAL A 103 -3.56 -4.83 -3.21
CA VAL A 103 -4.58 -4.79 -2.15
C VAL A 103 -3.97 -5.47 -0.94
N LEU A 104 -3.79 -4.75 0.15
CA LEU A 104 -3.30 -5.27 1.42
C LEU A 104 -4.49 -5.50 2.34
N TYR A 105 -4.75 -6.77 2.64
CA TYR A 105 -5.72 -7.16 3.65
C TYR A 105 -5.05 -7.07 5.01
N LEU A 106 -5.62 -6.29 5.92
CA LEU A 106 -4.95 -5.96 7.19
C LEU A 106 -5.48 -6.81 8.35
N ASN A 107 -4.61 -7.07 9.32
CA ASN A 107 -5.01 -7.53 10.64
C ASN A 107 -5.30 -6.33 11.55
N ALA A 108 -6.10 -6.55 12.60
CA ALA A 108 -6.32 -5.55 13.65
C ALA A 108 -5.01 -5.04 14.27
N ASP A 109 -3.97 -5.89 14.36
CA ASP A 109 -2.64 -5.50 14.88
C ASP A 109 -1.79 -4.66 13.90
N LYS A 110 -2.40 -4.19 12.80
CA LYS A 110 -1.79 -3.32 11.78
C LYS A 110 -0.73 -4.02 10.92
N THR A 111 -0.66 -5.35 10.97
CA THR A 111 0.15 -6.16 10.04
C THR A 111 -0.67 -6.58 8.81
N VAL A 112 0.01 -7.07 7.78
CA VAL A 112 -0.63 -7.62 6.58
C VAL A 112 -1.05 -9.07 6.86
N LYS A 113 -2.35 -9.35 6.69
CA LYS A 113 -2.95 -10.69 6.75
C LYS A 113 -2.67 -11.47 5.47
N SER A 114 -2.91 -10.82 4.33
CA SER A 114 -2.66 -11.31 2.98
C SER A 114 -2.62 -10.13 2.00
N PHE A 115 -2.21 -10.37 0.76
CA PHE A 115 -2.27 -9.35 -0.28
C PHE A 115 -2.57 -9.96 -1.64
N ASP A 116 -3.27 -9.18 -2.47
CA ASP A 116 -3.38 -9.45 -3.89
C ASP A 116 -2.47 -8.50 -4.66
N ARG A 117 -1.86 -9.03 -5.72
CA ARG A 117 -1.09 -8.25 -6.70
C ARG A 117 -2.02 -7.80 -7.81
N ILE A 118 -1.88 -6.53 -8.19
CA ILE A 118 -2.53 -5.94 -9.35
C ILE A 118 -1.41 -5.55 -10.31
N ASN A 119 -1.36 -6.22 -11.47
CA ASN A 119 -0.43 -5.93 -12.57
C ASN A 119 -1.01 -6.47 -13.88
N ASN A 120 -0.26 -6.42 -14.99
CA ASN A 120 -0.72 -6.88 -16.31
C ASN A 120 -1.19 -8.36 -16.35
N THR A 121 -0.73 -9.19 -15.41
CA THR A 121 -1.00 -10.64 -15.38
C THR A 121 -1.78 -11.13 -14.16
N GLU A 122 -1.96 -10.28 -13.15
CA GLU A 122 -2.56 -10.63 -11.86
C GLU A 122 -3.67 -9.64 -11.45
N GLY A 123 -4.52 -10.02 -10.50
CA GLY A 123 -5.57 -9.13 -9.98
C GLY A 123 -6.72 -8.84 -10.96
N GLY A 124 -6.84 -9.61 -12.05
CA GLY A 124 -7.94 -9.49 -13.01
C GLY A 124 -7.89 -8.24 -13.89
N PHE A 125 -6.78 -7.49 -13.88
CA PHE A 125 -6.63 -6.23 -14.62
C PHE A 125 -6.75 -6.43 -16.14
N ASN A 126 -6.26 -7.56 -16.68
CA ASN A 126 -6.47 -8.04 -18.06
C ASN A 126 -6.30 -6.99 -19.18
N LEU A 127 -5.51 -5.94 -18.93
CA LEU A 127 -5.13 -4.92 -19.89
C LEU A 127 -3.61 -4.94 -20.02
N SER A 128 -3.13 -4.90 -21.26
CA SER A 128 -1.70 -4.72 -21.53
C SER A 128 -1.38 -3.25 -21.40
N LEU A 129 -0.69 -2.85 -20.34
CA LEU A 129 -0.09 -1.53 -20.25
C LEU A 129 1.19 -1.56 -21.10
N GLU A 130 1.26 -0.72 -22.13
CA GLU A 130 2.51 -0.53 -22.89
C GLU A 130 3.54 0.22 -22.03
N ALA A 131 4.83 0.13 -22.39
CA ALA A 131 6.00 0.54 -21.60
C ALA A 131 6.04 2.01 -21.10
N GLU A 132 5.08 2.85 -21.50
CA GLU A 132 4.94 4.26 -21.09
C GLU A 132 3.78 4.47 -20.08
N GLY A 133 2.96 3.45 -19.82
CA GLY A 133 1.83 3.51 -18.89
C GLY A 133 2.28 3.23 -17.46
N VAL A 134 2.36 4.24 -16.61
CA VAL A 134 2.59 4.03 -15.16
C VAL A 134 1.27 3.65 -14.51
N PHE A 135 1.23 2.55 -13.73
CA PHE A 135 0.11 2.29 -12.82
C PHE A 135 0.18 3.31 -11.68
N LEU A 136 -0.60 4.38 -11.83
CA LEU A 136 -0.94 5.27 -10.74
C LEU A 136 -2.27 4.77 -10.17
N VAL A 137 -2.34 4.61 -8.85
CA VAL A 137 -3.63 4.67 -8.14
C VAL A 137 -4.11 6.12 -8.26
N GLN A 138 -4.64 6.48 -9.42
CA GLN A 138 -5.27 7.76 -9.69
C GLN A 138 -6.75 7.49 -9.87
N PHE A 139 -7.49 7.42 -8.75
CA PHE A 139 -8.94 7.42 -8.82
C PHE A 139 -9.44 8.85 -9.01
N LEU A 140 -10.08 9.09 -10.16
CA LEU A 140 -11.19 10.02 -10.28
C LEU A 140 -12.20 9.63 -9.19
N MET A 141 -12.32 10.46 -8.16
CA MET A 141 -13.52 10.45 -7.33
C MET A 141 -14.69 10.89 -8.21
N GLU A 142 -15.41 9.96 -8.83
CA GLU A 142 -16.82 10.23 -9.08
C GLU A 142 -17.55 10.01 -7.76
N VAL A 143 -17.95 11.15 -7.20
CA VAL A 143 -18.89 11.27 -6.10
C VAL A 143 -20.17 10.51 -6.46
N ILE A 144 -20.55 9.57 -5.61
CA ILE A 144 -21.94 9.12 -5.45
C ILE A 144 -22.34 9.31 -4.00
#